data_AF-A2A226-F1
#
_entry.id   AF-A2A226-F1
#
_cell.length_a   1.000
_cell.length_b   1.000
_cell.length_c   1.000
_cell.angle_alpha   90.00
_cell.angle_beta   90.00
_cell.angle_gamma   90.00
#
_symmetry.space_group_name_H-M   'P 1'
#
loop_
_entity.id
_entity.type
_entity.pdbx_description
1 polymer ?
#
loop_
_entity_poly.entity_id
_entity_poly.type
_entity_poly.pdbx_seq_one_letter_code
_entity_poly.pdbx_strand_id
1 'polypeptide(L)'
;MAAINKEHTALYVSGEESAQQVSDRAVRLGITEDVLLLNETHLEKIIKLAKQIKPKVIVIDSIQTMMTDGSSSAPGSVTQVRDCAAQLTQYAKQTNTILFLIGHVTKGGALAGPRILEHMVDCVLYFEGDAGGRYRIIRAVKNRFGAVNEISVFAMGKTGLQQVENPSAIFLPNKSLKP
;
A
#
# COMPACT_ATOMS: atom_id res chain seq x y z
N MET A 1 17.53 -5.31 -14.04
CA MET A 1 17.28 -4.54 -12.80
C MET A 1 16.53 -3.27 -13.18
N ALA A 2 15.28 -3.10 -12.74
CA ALA A 2 14.61 -1.81 -12.83
C ALA A 2 15.02 -1.00 -11.59
N ALA A 3 15.91 -0.02 -11.76
CA ALA A 3 16.18 0.95 -10.71
C ALA A 3 15.04 1.98 -10.72
N ILE A 4 14.29 2.10 -9.61
CA ILE A 4 13.38 3.23 -9.44
C ILE A 4 14.23 4.42 -9.01
N ASN A 5 14.73 5.23 -9.96
CA ASN A 5 15.47 6.45 -9.64
C ASN A 5 14.49 7.64 -9.43
N LYS A 6 15.00 8.78 -8.98
CA LYS A 6 14.22 10.03 -8.80
C LYS A 6 13.62 10.59 -10.12
N GLU A 7 13.96 10.02 -11.27
CA GLU A 7 13.49 10.49 -12.59
C GLU A 7 12.23 9.77 -13.07
N HIS A 8 11.66 8.89 -12.24
CA HIS A 8 10.50 8.10 -12.60
C HIS A 8 9.22 8.65 -12.00
N THR A 9 8.26 8.91 -12.88
CA THR A 9 6.92 9.36 -12.50
C THR A 9 6.20 8.31 -11.65
N ALA A 10 5.77 8.72 -10.46
CA ALA A 10 4.88 7.95 -9.59
C ALA A 10 3.47 8.55 -9.63
N LEU A 11 2.46 7.69 -9.72
CA LEU A 11 1.05 8.06 -9.64
C LEU A 11 0.45 7.47 -8.36
N TYR A 12 0.02 8.33 -7.45
CA TYR A 12 -0.76 7.97 -6.28
C TYR A 12 -2.23 8.23 -6.54
N VAL A 13 -3.03 7.17 -6.54
CA VAL A 13 -4.47 7.25 -6.73
C VAL A 13 -5.15 7.04 -5.40
N SER A 14 -5.91 8.03 -4.96
CA SER A 14 -6.69 8.00 -3.73
C SER A 14 -8.18 7.96 -4.06
N GLY A 15 -8.91 7.00 -3.50
CA GLY A 15 -10.37 6.99 -3.53
C GLY A 15 -11.02 7.47 -2.22
N GLU A 16 -10.23 7.60 -1.14
CA GLU A 16 -10.72 7.96 0.19
C GLU A 16 -10.39 9.42 0.55
N GLU A 17 -9.16 9.85 0.27
CA GLU A 17 -8.64 11.14 0.71
C GLU A 17 -8.54 12.15 -0.43
N SER A 18 -8.81 13.42 -0.11
CA SER A 18 -8.60 14.52 -1.06
C SER A 18 -7.11 14.77 -1.32
N ALA A 19 -6.80 15.35 -2.48
CA ALA A 19 -5.43 15.73 -2.83
C ALA A 19 -4.79 16.66 -1.79
N GLN A 20 -5.59 17.55 -1.18
CA GLN A 20 -5.10 18.45 -0.12
C GLN A 20 -4.67 17.69 1.13
N GLN A 21 -5.49 16.74 1.62
CA GLN A 21 -5.17 15.94 2.81
C GLN A 21 -3.89 15.11 2.62
N VAL A 22 -3.70 14.55 1.42
CA VAL A 22 -2.48 13.81 1.08
C VAL A 22 -1.28 14.76 1.00
N SER A 23 -1.44 15.93 0.38
CA SER A 23 -0.39 16.95 0.28
C SER A 23 0.07 17.44 1.65
N ASP A 24 -0.85 17.79 2.55
CA ASP A 24 -0.53 18.25 3.91
C ASP A 24 0.25 17.17 4.69
N ARG A 25 -0.08 15.89 4.47
CA ARG A 25 0.67 14.77 5.04
C ARG A 25 2.06 14.65 4.45
N ALA A 26 2.21 14.76 3.13
CA ALA A 26 3.50 14.71 2.46
C ALA A 26 4.45 15.79 2.98
N VAL A 27 3.94 17.02 3.14
CA VAL A 27 4.67 18.14 3.75
C VAL A 27 5.14 17.80 5.17
N ARG A 28 4.24 17.29 6.02
CA ARG A 28 4.59 16.89 7.40
C ARG A 28 5.65 15.76 7.45
N LEU A 29 5.61 14.84 6.48
CA LEU A 29 6.58 13.76 6.35
C LEU A 29 7.92 14.22 5.75
N GLY A 30 8.01 15.47 5.27
CA GLY A 30 9.21 16.00 4.62
C GLY A 30 9.47 15.39 3.24
N ILE A 31 8.42 14.92 2.55
CA ILE A 31 8.52 14.41 1.18
C ILE A 31 8.71 15.62 0.26
N THR A 32 9.79 15.58 -0.53
CA THR A 32 10.18 16.70 -1.42
C THR A 32 10.07 16.35 -2.90
N GLU A 33 9.80 15.08 -3.19
CA GLU A 33 9.69 14.51 -4.51
C GLU A 33 8.31 14.78 -5.13
N ASP A 34 8.29 15.03 -6.43
CA ASP A 34 7.05 15.22 -7.18
C ASP A 34 6.31 13.88 -7.35
N VAL A 35 5.14 13.78 -6.72
CA VAL A 35 4.23 12.63 -6.86
C VAL A 35 2.94 13.13 -7.49
N LEU A 36 2.51 12.50 -8.58
CA LEU A 36 1.22 12.82 -9.18
C LEU A 36 0.11 12.25 -8.31
N LEU A 37 -0.77 13.13 -7.82
CA LEU A 37 -1.94 12.74 -7.06
C LEU A 37 -3.18 12.74 -7.96
N LEU A 38 -3.95 11.66 -7.90
CA LEU A 38 -5.24 11.54 -8.56
C LEU A 38 -6.29 11.13 -7.53
N ASN A 39 -7.32 11.96 -7.34
CA ASN A 39 -8.51 11.55 -6.61
C ASN A 39 -9.54 11.01 -7.63
N GLU A 40 -9.64 9.69 -7.75
CA GLU A 40 -10.52 9.02 -8.71
C GLU A 40 -10.79 7.57 -8.25
N THR A 41 -11.99 7.07 -8.51
CA THR A 41 -12.42 5.72 -8.13
C THR A 41 -12.75 4.85 -9.35
N HIS A 42 -13.01 5.45 -10.52
CA HIS A 42 -13.30 4.70 -11.74
C HIS A 42 -12.01 4.22 -12.43
N LEU A 43 -11.87 2.90 -12.49
CA LEU A 43 -10.67 2.22 -12.97
C LEU A 43 -10.34 2.55 -14.42
N GLU A 44 -11.35 2.67 -15.28
CA GLU A 44 -11.20 2.95 -16.71
C GLU A 44 -10.53 4.31 -16.92
N LYS A 45 -10.88 5.32 -16.10
CA LYS A 45 -10.26 6.65 -16.15
C LYS A 45 -8.83 6.61 -15.64
N ILE A 46 -8.59 5.88 -14.55
CA ILE A 46 -7.24 5.70 -13.98
C ILE A 46 -6.31 5.04 -15.00
N ILE A 47 -6.73 3.93 -15.61
CA ILE A 47 -5.95 3.23 -16.64
C ILE A 47 -5.75 4.11 -17.87
N LYS A 48 -6.78 4.86 -18.30
CA LYS A 48 -6.66 5.79 -19.44
C LYS A 48 -5.60 6.85 -19.18
N LEU A 49 -5.59 7.47 -18.01
CA LEU A 49 -4.56 8.44 -17.63
C LEU A 49 -3.18 7.77 -17.53
N ALA A 50 -3.09 6.61 -16.88
CA ALA A 50 -1.83 5.87 -16.73
C ALA A 50 -1.21 5.50 -18.08
N LYS A 51 -2.01 5.18 -19.10
CA LYS A 51 -1.52 4.96 -20.48
C LYS A 51 -0.91 6.21 -21.12
N GLN A 52 -1.38 7.40 -20.75
CA GLN A 52 -0.87 8.68 -21.26
C GLN A 52 0.44 9.07 -20.57
N ILE A 53 0.44 9.08 -19.24
CA ILE A 53 1.59 9.56 -18.45
C ILE A 53 2.67 8.47 -18.24
N LYS A 54 2.32 7.19 -18.45
CA LYS A 54 3.20 6.01 -18.36
C LYS A 54 4.04 5.98 -17.08
N PRO A 55 3.39 6.00 -15.90
CA PRO A 55 4.12 6.04 -14.64
C PRO A 55 4.89 4.73 -14.44
N LYS A 56 6.04 4.77 -13.75
CA LYS A 56 6.76 3.54 -13.38
C LYS A 56 6.21 2.90 -12.12
N VAL A 57 5.55 3.70 -11.28
CA VAL A 57 4.94 3.26 -10.03
C VAL A 57 3.50 3.77 -9.97
N ILE A 58 2.58 2.89 -9.63
CA ILE A 58 1.18 3.23 -9.30
C ILE A 58 0.89 2.75 -7.89
N VAL A 59 0.32 3.62 -7.06
CA VAL A 59 -0.24 3.28 -5.75
C VAL A 59 -1.75 3.47 -5.82
N ILE A 60 -2.51 2.46 -5.40
CA ILE A 60 -3.97 2.52 -5.27
C ILE A 60 -4.34 2.49 -3.79
N ASP A 61 -4.89 3.61 -3.30
CA ASP A 61 -5.29 3.84 -1.91
C ASP A 61 -6.79 4.20 -1.79
N SER A 62 -7.70 3.27 -1.64
CA SER A 62 -7.51 1.83 -1.45
C SER A 62 -8.27 1.02 -2.50
N ILE A 63 -7.91 -0.25 -2.69
CA ILE A 63 -8.57 -1.11 -3.67
C ILE A 63 -10.07 -1.28 -3.40
N GLN A 64 -10.51 -1.14 -2.14
CA GLN A 64 -11.92 -1.22 -1.77
C GLN A 64 -12.77 -0.07 -2.34
N THR A 65 -12.16 1.08 -2.62
CA THR A 65 -12.86 2.23 -3.21
C THR A 65 -12.95 2.19 -4.73
N MET A 66 -12.21 1.29 -5.38
CA MET A 66 -12.17 1.23 -6.84
C MET A 66 -13.43 0.61 -7.41
N MET A 67 -13.86 1.11 -8.57
CA MET A 67 -14.95 0.56 -9.35
C MET A 67 -14.59 0.43 -10.82
N THR A 68 -15.14 -0.59 -11.47
CA THR A 68 -15.06 -0.84 -12.90
C THR A 68 -16.47 -1.04 -13.44
N ASP A 69 -16.72 -0.52 -14.64
CA ASP A 69 -17.97 -0.72 -15.36
C ASP A 69 -18.09 -2.14 -15.94
N GLY A 70 -16.99 -2.90 -15.95
CA GLY A 70 -16.95 -4.30 -16.39
C GLY A 70 -17.62 -5.29 -15.41
N SER A 71 -18.08 -4.83 -14.26
CA SER A 71 -18.74 -5.65 -13.24
C SER A 71 -20.08 -5.03 -12.85
N SER A 72 -21.12 -5.86 -12.77
CA SER A 72 -22.46 -5.45 -12.33
C SER A 72 -22.61 -5.42 -10.81
N SER A 73 -21.54 -5.72 -10.07
CA SER A 73 -21.54 -5.78 -8.62
C SER A 73 -21.47 -4.38 -8.01
N ALA A 74 -22.00 -4.23 -6.79
CA ALA A 74 -21.93 -2.96 -6.09
C ALA A 74 -20.47 -2.57 -5.78
N PRO A 75 -20.12 -1.26 -5.81
CA PRO A 75 -18.85 -0.76 -5.34
C PRO A 75 -18.49 -1.26 -3.93
N GLY A 76 -17.23 -1.62 -3.71
CA GLY A 76 -16.75 -2.17 -2.43
C GLY A 76 -17.10 -3.64 -2.18
N SER A 77 -17.88 -4.29 -3.05
CA SER A 77 -18.11 -5.73 -2.97
C SER A 77 -16.83 -6.53 -3.27
N VAL A 78 -16.75 -7.75 -2.76
CA VAL A 78 -15.61 -8.66 -3.00
C VAL A 78 -15.36 -8.88 -4.50
N THR A 79 -16.43 -9.00 -5.29
CA THR A 79 -16.35 -9.17 -6.74
C THR A 79 -15.76 -7.92 -7.39
N GLN A 80 -16.25 -6.72 -7.05
CA GLN A 80 -15.71 -5.46 -7.58
C GLN A 80 -14.22 -5.31 -7.31
N VAL A 81 -13.80 -5.63 -6.08
CA VAL A 81 -12.40 -5.56 -5.64
C VAL A 81 -11.52 -6.52 -6.43
N ARG A 82 -11.98 -7.77 -6.64
CA ARG A 82 -11.26 -8.76 -7.45
C ARG A 82 -11.13 -8.33 -8.91
N ASP A 83 -12.23 -7.88 -9.51
CA ASP A 83 -12.25 -7.47 -10.92
C ASP A 83 -11.32 -6.28 -11.16
N CYS A 84 -11.35 -5.28 -10.26
CA CYS A 84 -10.43 -4.15 -10.32
C CYS A 84 -8.97 -4.58 -10.16
N ALA A 85 -8.67 -5.42 -9.16
CA ALA A 85 -7.31 -5.91 -8.93
C ALA A 85 -6.78 -6.75 -10.11
N ALA A 86 -7.64 -7.54 -10.76
CA ALA A 86 -7.26 -8.33 -11.94
C ALA A 86 -6.83 -7.41 -13.09
N GLN A 87 -7.64 -6.41 -13.40
CA GLN A 87 -7.37 -5.46 -14.47
C GLN A 87 -6.11 -4.61 -14.19
N LEU A 88 -5.95 -4.14 -12.95
CA LEU A 88 -4.75 -3.39 -12.53
C LEU A 88 -3.49 -4.25 -12.62
N THR A 89 -3.56 -5.50 -12.15
CA THR A 89 -2.42 -6.43 -12.21
C THR A 89 -2.06 -6.76 -13.65
N GLN A 90 -3.05 -6.95 -14.52
CA GLN A 90 -2.83 -7.16 -15.94
C GLN A 90 -2.17 -5.94 -16.59
N TYR A 91 -2.67 -4.74 -16.33
CA TYR A 91 -2.06 -3.50 -16.80
C TYR A 91 -0.60 -3.38 -16.35
N ALA A 92 -0.33 -3.63 -15.07
CA ALA A 92 1.00 -3.57 -14.49
C ALA A 92 1.98 -4.53 -15.19
N LYS A 93 1.57 -5.79 -15.40
CA LYS A 93 2.37 -6.81 -16.10
C LYS A 93 2.65 -6.43 -17.56
N GLN A 94 1.64 -5.92 -18.28
CA GLN A 94 1.78 -5.55 -19.69
C GLN A 94 2.67 -4.33 -19.90
N THR A 95 2.71 -3.41 -18.93
CA THR A 95 3.45 -2.14 -19.03
C THR A 95 4.76 -2.14 -18.26
N ASN A 96 5.06 -3.23 -17.55
CA ASN A 96 6.18 -3.33 -16.62
C ASN A 96 6.15 -2.19 -15.57
N THR A 97 4.95 -1.89 -15.07
CA THR A 97 4.68 -0.89 -14.03
C THR A 97 4.65 -1.55 -12.66
N ILE A 98 5.25 -0.92 -11.66
CA ILE A 98 5.20 -1.39 -10.28
C ILE A 98 3.88 -0.93 -9.68
N LEU A 99 3.12 -1.88 -9.12
CA LEU A 99 1.79 -1.63 -8.58
C LEU A 99 1.75 -1.94 -7.09
N PHE A 100 1.39 -0.95 -6.29
CA PHE A 100 1.02 -1.11 -4.89
C PHE A 100 -0.51 -1.04 -4.75
N LEU A 101 -1.08 -2.07 -4.13
CA LEU A 101 -2.50 -2.12 -3.80
C LEU A 101 -2.64 -2.04 -2.28
N ILE A 102 -3.25 -0.97 -1.78
CA ILE A 102 -3.56 -0.83 -0.36
C ILE A 102 -4.93 -1.44 -0.12
N GLY A 103 -5.01 -2.32 0.88
CA GLY A 103 -6.24 -3.01 1.26
C GLY A 103 -6.45 -2.96 2.77
N HIS A 104 -7.54 -2.35 3.21
CA HIS A 104 -7.93 -2.31 4.62
C HIS A 104 -8.51 -3.64 5.12
N VAL A 105 -8.19 -4.00 6.36
CA VAL A 105 -8.81 -5.13 7.08
C VAL A 105 -9.89 -4.56 8.00
N THR A 106 -11.14 -5.03 7.88
CA THR A 106 -12.23 -4.55 8.75
C THR A 106 -12.64 -5.56 9.82
N LYS A 107 -13.35 -5.07 10.84
CA LYS A 107 -13.78 -5.85 12.01
C LYS A 107 -14.77 -6.93 11.59
N GLY A 108 -14.37 -8.19 11.76
CA GLY A 108 -15.17 -9.37 11.42
C GLY A 108 -14.44 -10.40 10.55
N GLY A 109 -13.24 -10.08 10.03
CA GLY A 109 -12.45 -11.01 9.20
C GLY A 109 -13.06 -11.34 7.84
N ALA A 110 -14.29 -10.91 7.58
CA ALA A 110 -15.09 -11.24 6.41
C ALA A 110 -15.00 -10.21 5.26
N LEU A 111 -14.25 -9.12 5.42
CA LEU A 111 -14.22 -8.07 4.41
C LEU A 111 -12.93 -8.15 3.59
N ALA A 112 -13.08 -8.45 2.30
CA ALA A 112 -12.32 -7.90 1.17
C ALA A 112 -10.85 -7.51 1.42
N GLY A 113 -10.13 -8.31 2.19
CA GLY A 113 -8.75 -8.03 2.60
C GLY A 113 -7.73 -8.61 1.62
N PRO A 114 -6.43 -8.46 1.92
CA PRO A 114 -5.33 -9.03 1.14
C PRO A 114 -5.52 -10.52 0.83
N ARG A 115 -6.15 -11.29 1.74
CA ARG A 115 -6.44 -12.73 1.56
C ARG A 115 -7.21 -13.05 0.28
N ILE A 116 -8.11 -12.17 -0.14
CA ILE A 116 -8.90 -12.35 -1.36
C ILE A 116 -8.03 -12.15 -2.60
N LEU A 117 -7.03 -11.27 -2.52
CA LEU A 117 -6.12 -10.90 -3.60
C LEU A 117 -4.78 -11.66 -3.54
N GLU A 118 -4.52 -12.41 -2.46
CA GLU A 118 -3.24 -13.05 -2.15
C GLU A 118 -2.73 -13.91 -3.30
N HIS A 119 -3.61 -14.59 -4.02
CA HIS A 119 -3.25 -15.43 -5.16
C HIS A 119 -2.97 -14.63 -6.44
N MET A 120 -3.51 -13.41 -6.57
CA MET A 120 -3.42 -12.55 -7.76
C MET A 120 -2.14 -11.72 -7.81
N VAL A 121 -1.59 -11.37 -6.64
CA VAL A 121 -0.41 -10.50 -6.51
C VAL A 121 0.88 -11.30 -6.30
N ASP A 122 2.03 -10.70 -6.59
CA ASP A 122 3.32 -11.35 -6.46
C ASP A 122 3.92 -11.23 -5.04
N CYS A 123 3.54 -10.20 -4.28
CA CYS A 123 3.97 -9.96 -2.91
C CYS A 123 2.77 -9.52 -2.04
N VAL A 124 2.74 -9.95 -0.79
CA VAL A 124 1.72 -9.60 0.20
C VAL A 124 2.41 -9.25 1.51
N LEU A 125 2.20 -8.01 1.94
CA LEU A 125 2.72 -7.45 3.17
C LEU A 125 1.55 -7.13 4.10
N TYR A 126 1.59 -7.64 5.33
CA TYR A 126 0.69 -7.20 6.38
C TYR A 126 1.35 -6.09 7.19
N PHE A 127 0.58 -5.04 7.48
CA PHE A 127 1.02 -3.94 8.35
C PHE A 127 0.12 -3.88 9.58
N GLU A 128 0.67 -4.30 10.71
CA GLU A 128 -0.08 -4.58 11.93
C GLU A 128 0.42 -3.72 13.10
N GLY A 129 -0.46 -3.35 14.01
CA GLY A 129 -0.06 -2.76 15.30
C GLY A 129 0.36 -3.84 16.28
N ASP A 130 1.36 -3.55 17.13
CA ASP A 130 1.62 -4.38 18.30
C ASP A 130 0.54 -4.20 19.37
N ALA A 131 0.44 -5.13 20.32
CA ALA A 131 -0.56 -5.07 21.40
C ALA A 131 -0.42 -3.81 22.27
N GLY A 132 0.80 -3.26 22.39
CA GLY A 132 1.07 -2.01 23.12
C GLY A 132 0.77 -0.74 22.32
N GLY A 133 0.40 -0.85 21.04
CA GLY A 133 0.11 0.26 20.13
C GLY A 133 1.31 1.15 19.78
N ARG A 134 2.49 0.88 20.35
CA ARG A 134 3.71 1.67 20.23
C ARG A 134 4.44 1.42 18.92
N TYR A 135 4.34 0.19 18.41
CA TYR A 135 5.04 -0.25 17.22
C TYR A 135 4.06 -0.62 16.11
N ARG A 136 4.57 -0.60 14.89
CA ARG A 136 3.93 -1.11 13.69
C ARG A 136 4.87 -2.12 13.05
N ILE A 137 4.33 -3.27 12.68
CA ILE A 137 5.09 -4.40 12.20
C ILE A 137 4.67 -4.65 10.75
N ILE A 138 5.62 -4.60 9.83
CA ILE A 138 5.44 -5.09 8.47
C ILE A 138 5.93 -6.54 8.41
N ARG A 139 5.09 -7.44 7.93
CA ARG A 139 5.42 -8.86 7.72
C ARG A 139 5.14 -9.27 6.28
N ALA A 140 6.13 -9.86 5.63
CA ALA A 140 5.93 -10.50 4.33
C ALA A 140 5.33 -11.90 4.51
N VAL A 141 4.11 -12.13 4.04
CA VAL A 141 3.47 -13.46 4.07
C VAL A 141 3.54 -14.19 2.74
N LYS A 142 3.68 -13.43 1.65
CA LYS A 142 3.93 -13.94 0.30
C LYS A 142 4.97 -13.05 -0.34
N ASN A 143 6.02 -13.63 -0.89
CA ASN A 143 7.03 -12.90 -1.63
C ASN A 143 7.60 -13.80 -2.72
N ARG A 144 7.27 -13.55 -3.99
CA ARG A 144 7.83 -14.30 -5.12
C ARG A 144 9.27 -13.92 -5.46
N PHE A 145 9.79 -12.85 -4.85
CA PHE A 145 11.10 -12.27 -5.19
C PHE A 145 12.07 -12.22 -4.00
N GLY A 146 11.74 -12.88 -2.88
CA GLY A 146 12.56 -12.85 -1.67
C GLY A 146 12.00 -13.73 -0.55
N ALA A 147 12.54 -13.56 0.65
CA ALA A 147 12.11 -14.33 1.81
C ALA A 147 10.69 -13.96 2.27
N VAL A 148 10.06 -14.95 2.91
CA VAL A 148 8.79 -14.80 3.64
C VAL A 148 9.06 -14.85 5.14
N ASN A 149 8.12 -14.36 5.94
CA ASN A 149 8.20 -14.25 7.39
C ASN A 149 9.30 -13.30 7.92
N GLU A 150 9.92 -12.51 7.05
CA GLU A 150 10.72 -11.37 7.48
C GLU A 150 9.83 -10.31 8.13
N ILE A 151 10.38 -9.67 9.15
CA ILE A 151 9.71 -8.67 9.96
C ILE A 151 10.51 -7.38 9.91
N SER A 152 9.83 -6.28 9.64
CA SER A 152 10.34 -4.93 9.86
C SER A 152 9.49 -4.23 10.92
N VAL A 153 10.14 -3.66 11.93
CA VAL A 153 9.48 -2.97 13.04
C VAL A 153 9.67 -1.48 12.89
N PHE A 154 8.59 -0.72 13.11
CA PHE A 154 8.55 0.73 13.01
C PHE A 154 7.89 1.33 14.25
N ALA A 155 8.29 2.54 14.62
CA ALA A 155 7.60 3.36 15.60
C ALA A 155 6.95 4.56 14.91
N MET A 156 5.73 4.91 15.30
CA MET A 156 5.06 6.10 14.77
C MET A 156 5.53 7.34 15.55
N GLY A 157 6.32 8.19 14.91
CA GLY A 157 6.77 9.47 15.44
C GLY A 157 6.03 10.67 14.83
N LYS A 158 6.46 11.88 15.20
CA LYS A 158 5.90 13.13 14.67
C LYS A 158 6.07 13.27 13.15
N THR A 159 7.20 12.78 12.64
CA THR A 159 7.57 12.79 11.21
C THR A 159 7.15 11.52 10.46
N GLY A 160 6.25 10.71 11.03
CA GLY A 160 5.79 9.46 10.42
C GLY A 160 6.46 8.21 10.98
N LEU A 161 6.47 7.15 10.17
CA LEU A 161 7.02 5.85 10.55
C LEU A 161 8.54 5.88 10.51
N GLN A 162 9.16 5.50 11.63
CA GLN A 162 10.61 5.39 11.76
C GLN A 162 11.00 3.94 12.00
N GLN A 163 11.92 3.42 11.23
CA GLN A 163 12.38 2.03 11.36
C GLN A 163 13.12 1.84 12.69
N VAL A 164 12.85 0.73 13.37
CA VAL A 164 13.59 0.30 14.55
C VAL A 164 14.62 -0.75 14.12
N GLU A 165 15.89 -0.36 14.07
CA GLU A 165 16.98 -1.22 13.56
C GLU A 165 17.25 -2.44 14.44
N ASN A 166 17.04 -2.31 15.76
CA ASN A 166 17.22 -3.41 16.70
C ASN A 166 15.90 -3.74 17.42
N PRO A 167 15.02 -4.54 16.79
CA PRO A 167 13.77 -4.97 17.40
C PRO A 167 13.99 -5.75 18.70
N SER A 168 15.10 -6.50 18.80
CA SER A 168 15.44 -7.33 19.95
C SER A 168 15.60 -6.49 21.22
N ALA A 169 16.10 -5.26 21.11
CA ALA A 169 16.23 -4.33 22.22
C ALA A 169 14.88 -3.90 22.83
N ILE A 170 13.78 -4.04 22.08
CA ILE A 170 12.41 -3.77 22.57
C ILE A 170 11.97 -4.86 23.56
N PHE A 171 12.39 -6.10 23.34
CA PHE A 171 11.98 -7.27 24.13
C PHE A 171 12.93 -7.56 25.32
N LEU A 172 14.03 -6.83 25.44
CA LEU A 172 14.89 -6.92 26.61
C LEU A 172 14.16 -6.26 27.79
N PRO A 173 13.85 -7.00 28.88
CA PRO A 173 13.28 -6.39 30.07
C PRO A 173 14.26 -5.32 30.55
N ASN A 174 13.76 -4.12 30.85
CA ASN A 174 14.51 -3.05 31.49
C ASN A 174 15.40 -3.66 32.57
N LYS A 175 16.71 -3.77 32.31
CA LYS A 175 17.67 -3.92 33.39
C LYS A 175 17.54 -2.62 34.17
N SER A 176 16.82 -2.69 35.28
CA SER A 176 16.86 -1.67 36.30
C SER A 176 18.32 -1.30 36.51
N LEU A 177 18.64 -0.04 36.18
CA LEU A 177 19.81 0.61 36.75
C LEU A 177 19.59 0.51 38.27
N LYS A 178 20.32 -0.41 38.91
CA LYS A 178 20.43 -0.40 40.36
C LYS A 178 21.10 0.92 40.76
N PRO A 179 20.65 1.53 41.87
CA PRO A 179 21.08 2.85 42.32
C PRO A 179 22.58 2.93 42.58
#